data_AF-A0A4S0MP95-F1
#
_entry.id   AF-A0A4S0MP95-F1
#
_cell.length_a   1.000
_cell.length_b   1.000
_cell.length_c   1.000
_cell.angle_alpha   90.00
_cell.angle_beta   90.00
_cell.angle_gamma   90.00
#
_symmetry.space_group_name_H-M   'P 1'
#
loop_
_entity.id
_entity.type
_entity.pdbx_description
1 polymer ?
#
loop_
_entity_poly.entity_id
_entity_poly.type
_entity_poly.pdbx_seq_one_letter_code
_entity_poly.pdbx_strand_id
1 'polypeptide(L)'
;IEEAEPVAVDRDLLWLLQDWRLTKDGRIAGGFGSMMDASMSGRVGNLVTVNGQAQGGQTVRAGERLRLRLANASLARMMALRFEGHRPIVLAIDGQP
;
A
#
# COMPACT_ATOMS: atom_id res chain seq x y z
N ILE A 1 -15.86 1.99 -1.70
CA ILE A 1 -17.31 2.01 -1.51
C ILE A 1 -17.55 2.33 -0.05
N GLU A 2 -18.48 3.25 0.22
CA GLU A 2 -18.88 3.59 1.58
C GLU A 2 -19.95 2.60 2.06
N GLU A 3 -19.84 2.18 3.30
CA GLU A 3 -20.81 1.31 3.94
C GLU A 3 -22.09 2.10 4.27
N ALA A 4 -23.26 1.44 4.19
CA ALA A 4 -24.52 2.05 4.62
C ALA A 4 -24.49 2.43 6.11
N GLU A 5 -23.82 1.60 6.92
CA GLU A 5 -23.53 1.87 8.33
C GLU A 5 -22.01 1.93 8.53
N PRO A 6 -21.42 3.13 8.62
CA PRO A 6 -19.98 3.29 8.77
C PRO A 6 -19.49 2.83 10.15
N VAL A 7 -18.27 2.28 10.17
CA VAL A 7 -17.57 1.96 11.42
C VAL A 7 -17.24 3.26 12.16
N ALA A 8 -17.54 3.33 13.46
CA ALA A 8 -17.26 4.48 14.29
C ALA A 8 -15.76 4.64 14.55
N VAL A 9 -15.08 5.42 13.71
CA VAL A 9 -13.66 5.78 13.81
C VAL A 9 -13.48 7.29 13.77
N ASP A 10 -12.33 7.76 14.25
CA ASP A 10 -12.05 9.20 14.29
C ASP A 10 -11.52 9.69 12.94
N ARG A 11 -10.80 8.85 12.19
CA ARG A 11 -10.44 9.08 10.78
C ARG A 11 -10.41 7.79 9.97
N ASP A 12 -10.75 7.91 8.69
CA ASP A 12 -10.63 6.86 7.67
C ASP A 12 -9.59 7.30 6.62
N LEU A 13 -8.56 6.47 6.41
CA LEU A 13 -7.42 6.78 5.55
C LEU A 13 -7.23 5.69 4.51
N LEU A 14 -7.09 6.08 3.24
CA LEU A 14 -6.65 5.20 2.17
C LEU A 14 -5.12 5.23 2.06
N TRP A 15 -4.52 4.05 2.10
CA TRP A 15 -3.14 3.82 1.69
C TRP A 15 -3.13 2.94 0.45
N LEU A 16 -2.95 3.58 -0.71
CA LEU A 16 -2.63 2.92 -1.95
C LEU A 16 -1.12 2.65 -1.99
N LEU A 17 -0.77 1.38 -1.84
CA LEU A 17 0.61 0.91 -1.85
C LEU A 17 1.00 0.52 -3.27
N GLN A 18 2.08 1.11 -3.77
CA GLN A 18 2.60 0.82 -5.11
C GLN A 18 4.12 0.74 -5.06
N ASP A 19 4.71 -0.02 -5.98
CA ASP A 19 6.13 0.04 -6.25
C ASP A 19 6.44 0.52 -7.67
N TRP A 20 7.58 1.17 -7.80
CA TRP A 20 8.08 1.76 -9.03
C TRP A 20 9.50 1.27 -9.24
N ARG A 21 9.80 0.76 -10.44
CA ARG A 21 11.19 0.52 -10.85
C ARG A 21 11.67 1.77 -11.56
N LEU A 22 12.52 2.53 -10.87
CA LEU A 22 13.06 3.80 -11.34
C LEU A 22 14.55 3.67 -11.66
N THR A 23 14.99 4.40 -12.67
CA THR A 23 16.41 4.64 -12.95
C THR A 23 17.01 5.59 -11.90
N LYS A 24 18.34 5.76 -11.91
CA LYS A 24 19.04 6.61 -10.93
C LYS A 24 18.62 8.09 -10.98
N ASP A 25 18.16 8.53 -12.14
CA ASP A 25 17.62 9.86 -12.42
C ASP A 25 16.10 9.98 -12.19
N GLY A 26 15.47 8.95 -11.60
CA GLY A 26 14.07 8.99 -11.18
C GLY A 26 13.05 8.76 -12.30
N ARG A 27 13.49 8.36 -13.50
CA ARG A 27 12.58 7.99 -14.59
C ARG A 27 12.10 6.55 -14.41
N ILE A 28 10.92 6.24 -14.97
CA ILE A 28 10.46 4.86 -15.04
C ILE A 28 11.47 4.05 -15.86
N ALA A 29 12.04 3.02 -15.25
CA ALA A 29 12.96 2.13 -15.94
C ALA A 29 12.23 1.41 -17.09
N GLY A 30 12.92 1.15 -18.20
CA GLY A 30 12.36 0.37 -19.31
C GLY A 30 12.21 -1.13 -18.97
N GLY A 31 12.37 -1.96 -20.01
CA GLY A 31 12.32 -3.42 -19.87
C GLY A 31 10.91 -3.99 -19.66
N PHE A 32 9.87 -3.25 -20.05
CA PHE A 32 8.51 -3.78 -20.12
C PHE A 32 8.48 -5.00 -21.05
N GLY A 33 7.83 -6.08 -20.62
CA GLY A 33 7.79 -7.34 -21.38
C GLY A 33 9.06 -8.19 -21.30
N SER A 34 9.96 -7.92 -20.35
CA SER A 34 11.11 -8.78 -20.07
C SER A 34 10.69 -10.23 -19.78
N MET A 35 11.20 -11.18 -20.58
CA MET A 35 10.95 -12.61 -20.37
C MET A 35 11.45 -13.09 -19.00
N MET A 36 12.55 -12.52 -18.50
CA MET A 36 13.09 -12.85 -17.19
C MET A 36 12.19 -12.36 -16.06
N ASP A 37 11.63 -11.14 -16.16
CA ASP A 37 10.66 -10.66 -15.17
C ASP A 37 9.41 -11.55 -15.19
N ALA A 38 8.91 -11.88 -16.40
CA ALA A 38 7.73 -12.73 -16.58
C ALA A 38 7.91 -14.16 -16.06
N SER A 39 9.11 -14.73 -16.14
CA SER A 39 9.41 -16.09 -15.65
C SER A 39 9.66 -16.15 -14.14
N MET A 40 9.71 -15.01 -13.45
CA MET A 40 10.04 -14.90 -12.02
C MET A 40 8.86 -14.26 -11.27
N SER A 41 9.15 -13.41 -10.28
CA SER A 41 8.13 -12.71 -9.48
C SER A 41 7.48 -11.52 -10.21
N GLY A 42 7.68 -11.37 -11.52
CA GLY A 42 7.26 -10.19 -12.28
C GLY A 42 8.16 -8.97 -12.09
N ARG A 43 7.69 -7.82 -12.58
CA ARG A 43 8.49 -6.59 -12.64
C ARG A 43 8.47 -5.82 -11.32
N VAL A 44 9.24 -6.29 -10.34
CA VAL A 44 9.36 -5.67 -9.01
C VAL A 44 10.14 -4.34 -9.07
N GLY A 45 9.59 -3.31 -8.42
CA GLY A 45 10.14 -1.96 -8.31
C GLY A 45 11.15 -1.79 -7.16
N ASN A 46 11.99 -0.74 -7.25
CA ASN A 46 13.01 -0.39 -6.25
C ASN A 46 12.58 0.74 -5.30
N LEU A 47 11.45 1.40 -5.56
CA LEU A 47 10.85 2.41 -4.69
C LEU A 47 9.41 2.03 -4.36
N VAL A 48 9.07 1.97 -3.08
CA VAL A 48 7.69 1.80 -2.62
C VAL A 48 7.13 3.17 -2.24
N THR A 49 5.89 3.42 -2.65
CA THR A 49 5.16 4.65 -2.33
C THR A 49 3.84 4.35 -1.64
N VAL A 50 3.40 5.28 -0.79
CA VAL A 50 2.04 5.35 -0.27
C VAL A 50 1.38 6.56 -0.91
N ASN A 51 0.27 6.36 -1.61
CA ASN A 51 -0.45 7.43 -2.30
C ASN A 51 0.46 8.25 -3.25
N GLY A 52 1.36 7.58 -3.97
CA GLY A 52 2.29 8.19 -4.93
C GLY A 52 3.46 8.98 -4.31
N GLN A 53 3.54 9.06 -2.98
CA GLN A 53 4.66 9.70 -2.28
C GLN A 53 5.62 8.65 -1.73
N ALA A 54 6.92 8.95 -1.75
CA ALA A 54 7.90 8.15 -1.02
C ALA A 54 7.52 8.07 0.46
N GLN A 55 7.92 6.98 1.13
CA GLN A 55 7.50 6.70 2.50
C GLN A 55 7.73 7.91 3.43
N GLY A 56 6.63 8.42 3.98
CA GLY A 56 6.61 9.48 4.97
C GLY A 56 5.86 9.04 6.22
N GLY A 57 6.03 9.77 7.32
CA GLY A 57 5.29 9.52 8.55
C GLY A 57 3.81 9.88 8.40
N GLN A 58 2.93 9.07 8.98
CA GLN A 58 1.52 9.42 9.16
C GLN A 58 1.35 10.05 10.54
N THR A 59 1.00 11.33 10.61
CA THR A 59 0.70 11.99 11.89
C THR A 59 -0.62 11.46 12.45
N VAL A 60 -0.60 11.15 13.74
CA VAL A 60 -1.74 10.61 14.51
C VAL A 60 -1.81 11.29 15.88
N ARG A 61 -2.97 11.21 16.54
CA ARG A 61 -3.18 11.70 17.91
C ARG A 61 -3.25 10.52 18.88
N ALA A 62 -2.82 10.73 20.12
CA ALA A 62 -2.99 9.71 21.16
C ALA A 62 -4.48 9.40 21.37
N GLY A 63 -4.83 8.11 21.41
CA GLY A 63 -6.22 7.64 21.55
C GLY A 63 -7.06 7.67 20.25
N GLU A 64 -6.49 8.11 19.12
CA GLU A 64 -7.19 8.16 17.85
C GLU A 64 -7.44 6.77 17.27
N ARG A 65 -8.70 6.47 16.93
CA ARG A 65 -9.11 5.27 16.19
C ARG A 65 -9.02 5.55 14.71
N LEU A 66 -8.09 4.88 14.06
CA LEU A 66 -7.88 4.97 12.61
C LEU A 66 -8.39 3.73 11.91
N ARG A 67 -9.22 3.94 10.87
CA ARG A 67 -9.47 2.92 9.85
C ARG A 67 -8.46 3.11 8.73
N LEU A 68 -7.60 2.12 8.51
CA LEU A 68 -6.68 2.09 7.37
C LEU A 68 -7.27 1.18 6.29
N ARG A 69 -7.65 1.78 5.15
CA ARG A 69 -7.99 1.06 3.92
C ARG A 69 -6.71 0.82 3.15
N LEU A 70 -6.26 -0.43 3.13
CA LEU A 70 -5.01 -0.82 2.48
C LEU A 70 -5.33 -1.40 1.11
N ALA A 71 -4.72 -0.85 0.06
CA ALA A 71 -4.83 -1.37 -1.30
C ALA A 71 -3.44 -1.56 -1.89
N ASN A 72 -3.08 -2.80 -2.24
CA ASN A 72 -1.85 -3.08 -2.96
C ASN A 72 -2.09 -3.00 -4.47
N ALA A 73 -1.58 -1.95 -5.10
CA ALA A 73 -1.63 -1.74 -6.55
C ALA A 73 -0.27 -1.95 -7.22
N SER A 74 0.63 -2.69 -6.57
CA SER A 74 1.91 -3.09 -7.16
C SER A 74 1.69 -4.21 -8.17
N LEU A 75 2.43 -4.18 -9.28
CA LEU A 75 2.23 -5.15 -10.37
C LEU A 75 2.59 -6.58 -9.98
N ALA A 76 3.60 -6.74 -9.11
CA ALA A 76 4.23 -8.03 -8.90
C ALA A 76 4.81 -8.23 -7.49
N ARG A 77 4.39 -7.38 -6.54
CA ARG A 77 4.93 -7.38 -5.17
C ARG A 77 3.84 -7.74 -4.17
N MET A 78 4.06 -8.80 -3.41
CA MET A 78 3.34 -9.01 -2.15
C MET A 78 3.89 -8.09 -1.07
N MET A 79 3.01 -7.48 -0.27
CA MET A 79 3.41 -6.60 0.82
C MET A 79 3.05 -7.21 2.17
N ALA A 80 4.08 -7.61 2.92
CA ALA A 80 3.93 -7.99 4.32
C ALA A 80 3.99 -6.72 5.19
N LEU A 81 2.85 -6.35 5.78
CA LEU A 81 2.74 -5.17 6.63
C LEU A 81 2.91 -5.56 8.10
N ARG A 82 3.70 -4.78 8.85
CA ARG A 82 3.87 -4.93 10.29
C ARG A 82 3.48 -3.62 10.98
N PHE A 83 2.62 -3.72 11.98
CA PHE A 83 2.23 -2.60 12.84
C PHE A 83 2.93 -2.74 14.19
N GLU A 84 4.03 -2.02 14.39
CA GLU A 84 4.78 -2.08 15.65
C GLU A 84 4.10 -1.26 16.73
N GLY A 85 4.07 -1.77 17.97
CA GLY A 85 3.44 -1.11 19.11
C GLY A 85 1.91 -1.03 19.06
N HIS A 86 1.28 -1.55 18.00
CA HIS A 86 -0.17 -1.50 17.78
C HIS A 86 -0.71 -2.91 17.54
N ARG A 87 -1.98 -3.12 17.91
CA ARG A 87 -2.71 -4.36 17.64
C ARG A 87 -3.84 -4.05 16.65
N PRO A 88 -3.58 -4.12 15.34
CA PRO A 88 -4.62 -3.87 14.34
C PRO A 88 -5.70 -4.95 14.41
N ILE A 89 -6.93 -4.55 14.09
CA ILE A 89 -8.07 -5.45 13.93
C ILE A 89 -8.39 -5.49 12.43
N VAL A 90 -8.47 -6.68 11.85
CA VAL A 90 -8.90 -6.86 10.46
C VAL A 90 -10.42 -6.74 10.44
N LEU A 91 -10.93 -5.74 9.72
CA LEU A 91 -12.37 -5.48 9.56
C LEU A 91 -12.94 -6.02 8.25
N ALA A 92 -12.09 -6.21 7.25
CA ALA A 92 -12.45 -6.70 5.92
C ALA A 92 -11.19 -7.15 5.16
N ILE A 93 -11.37 -8.04 4.20
CA ILE A 93 -10.36 -8.48 3.22
C ILE A 93 -10.97 -8.34 1.83
N ASP A 94 -10.24 -7.72 0.89
CA ASP A 94 -10.66 -7.53 -0.50
C ASP A 94 -12.06 -6.91 -0.67
N GLY A 95 -12.42 -6.01 0.25
CA GLY A 95 -13.71 -5.32 0.26
C GLY A 95 -14.87 -6.13 0.86
N GLN A 96 -14.61 -7.33 1.37
CA GLN A 96 -15.58 -8.19 2.06
C GLN A 96 -15.29 -8.19 3.57
N PRO A 97 -16.26 -7.82 4.43
CA PRO A 97 -16.13 -7.89 5.89
C PRO A 97 -15.83 -9.29 6.43
#